data_AF-A0A2E6ZT52-F1
#
_entry.id   AF-A0A2E6ZT52-F1
#
_cell.length_a   1.000
_cell.length_b   1.000
_cell.length_c   1.000
_cell.angle_alpha   90.00
_cell.angle_beta   90.00
_cell.angle_gamma   90.00
#
_symmetry.space_group_name_H-M   'P 1'
#
loop_
_entity.id
_entity.type
_entity.pdbx_description
1 polymer ?
#
loop_
_entity_poly.entity_id
_entity_poly.type
_entity_poly.pdbx_seq_one_letter_code
_entity_poly.pdbx_strand_id
1 'polypeptide(L)'
;MVFRRPSLALVAGALFLSPLAADAADYHHVHITSSDATEAVRWYSRHLDCQPLSDRDDSVDCQGVQVTFDSQPSLGSSQRTGIDRLSFSYADLTAKMGEIESVGVGGAGVRLQRFPDGSTLQDQPGLYKHGFIFDPWGTRIELVEDSDRIGFHSIHLSATDPAATLAWYEEHFGGEAAQLRGQIDGLRFGDIWLFALRHEDGVPAATTGRAIDHIAFELEDVDRDSVQLAQAGVSFTQQPAVPEGGRTGARRGFVAAPDNVSVAVVEAGFAGVARSMDDVVDITTQQRDYTVPRTPWGEPDFQGVWTGDAAHGIPMERPRDLTDTEVLTPEQAAARRERGTLGSIWGYESEWRDTTLGYVKSAPSQQVAMVIDPPDGRIPDFTPEAQARLANRVDTSGVRRLAAGPEDLSPWVRCITRTLIPTPQVYNNGMQIVQGPGYVAVQREMIHETRVIPTEPKPHVGESITSWLGDARGHWDGDTLVVEIKNLNGRVPFRGTTDALTLTERYTRTGPDTLQYQFTIDDPEAFTRPWTGMFTYVRDETQYELVEYACHEGNYGMPNILTGARAREQEEGR
;
A
#
# COMPACT_ATOMS: atom_id res chain seq x y z
N MET A 1 -12.57 48.58 -82.84
CA MET A 1 -11.87 47.48 -82.15
C MET A 1 -11.88 47.78 -80.66
N VAL A 2 -12.78 47.14 -79.91
CA VAL A 2 -12.87 47.25 -78.45
C VAL A 2 -12.83 45.81 -77.93
N PHE A 3 -11.81 45.49 -77.15
CA PHE A 3 -11.57 44.16 -76.62
C PHE A 3 -12.63 43.78 -75.56
N ARG A 4 -13.31 42.64 -75.76
CA ARG A 4 -14.13 41.98 -74.74
C ARG A 4 -13.22 41.16 -73.83
N ARG A 5 -13.26 41.41 -72.51
CA ARG A 5 -12.83 40.48 -71.45
C ARG A 5 -14.04 39.68 -70.96
N PRO A 6 -13.95 38.36 -70.74
CA PRO A 6 -15.02 37.62 -70.07
C PRO A 6 -14.85 37.68 -68.55
N SER A 7 -15.96 37.84 -67.85
CA SER A 7 -16.06 37.77 -66.40
C SER A 7 -16.00 36.29 -65.96
N LEU A 8 -15.04 35.93 -65.10
CA LEU A 8 -15.06 34.67 -64.35
C LEU A 8 -16.02 34.82 -63.16
N ALA A 9 -17.08 34.02 -63.12
CA ALA A 9 -17.88 33.80 -61.93
C ALA A 9 -17.16 32.77 -61.04
N LEU A 10 -16.78 33.17 -59.82
CA LEU A 10 -16.32 32.24 -58.79
C LEU A 10 -17.55 31.53 -58.21
N VAL A 11 -17.67 30.23 -58.43
CA VAL A 11 -18.58 29.36 -57.69
C VAL A 11 -17.85 28.91 -56.43
N ALA A 12 -18.20 29.49 -55.29
CA ALA A 12 -17.77 29.00 -53.99
C ALA A 12 -18.56 27.73 -53.66
N GLY A 13 -17.97 26.57 -53.94
CA GLY A 13 -18.46 25.28 -53.45
C GLY A 13 -18.12 25.17 -51.96
N ALA A 14 -19.12 25.28 -51.09
CA ALA A 14 -19.00 24.87 -49.71
C ALA A 14 -18.90 23.34 -49.68
N LEU A 15 -17.69 22.81 -49.50
CA LEU A 15 -17.46 21.43 -49.10
C LEU A 15 -17.94 21.28 -47.66
N PHE A 16 -19.12 20.72 -47.47
CA PHE A 16 -19.50 20.13 -46.19
C PHE A 16 -18.61 18.91 -45.98
N LEU A 17 -17.53 19.07 -45.23
CA LEU A 17 -16.86 17.94 -44.57
C LEU A 17 -17.86 17.41 -43.55
N SER A 18 -18.52 16.30 -43.90
CA SER A 18 -19.18 15.49 -42.87
C SER A 18 -18.08 14.93 -41.98
N PRO A 19 -18.18 15.00 -40.64
CA PRO A 19 -17.29 14.23 -39.79
C PRO A 19 -17.50 12.77 -40.19
N LEU A 20 -16.44 12.12 -40.69
CA LEU A 20 -16.40 10.68 -40.72
C LEU A 20 -16.48 10.27 -39.26
N ALA A 21 -17.61 9.68 -38.85
CA ALA A 21 -17.68 9.01 -37.57
C ALA A 21 -16.52 8.00 -37.55
N ALA A 22 -15.66 8.06 -36.53
CA ALA A 22 -14.72 7.00 -36.27
C ALA A 22 -15.52 5.69 -36.17
N ASP A 23 -15.07 4.62 -36.83
CA ASP A 23 -15.60 3.29 -36.50
C ASP A 23 -15.36 3.07 -35.00
N ALA A 24 -16.36 2.52 -34.30
CA ALA A 24 -16.29 2.36 -32.86
C ALA A 24 -15.07 1.54 -32.49
N ALA A 25 -14.16 2.14 -31.71
CA ALA A 25 -13.02 1.43 -31.18
C ALA A 25 -13.53 0.42 -30.15
N ASP A 26 -13.13 -0.84 -30.30
CA ASP A 26 -13.52 -1.87 -29.34
C ASP A 26 -12.76 -1.63 -28.03
N TYR A 27 -13.50 -1.53 -26.93
CA TYR A 27 -12.86 -1.58 -25.62
C TYR A 27 -12.11 -2.91 -25.51
N HIS A 28 -10.83 -2.83 -25.14
CA HIS A 28 -9.97 -4.01 -25.16
C HIS A 28 -9.68 -4.55 -23.75
N HIS A 29 -9.22 -3.71 -22.82
CA HIS A 29 -8.82 -4.15 -21.47
C HIS A 29 -8.64 -2.97 -20.50
N VAL A 30 -8.53 -3.29 -19.20
CA VAL A 30 -8.13 -2.35 -18.13
C VAL A 30 -6.84 -2.83 -17.49
N HIS A 31 -5.97 -1.87 -17.13
CA HIS A 31 -4.75 -2.11 -16.38
C HIS A 31 -4.92 -1.71 -14.91
N ILE A 32 -4.60 -2.66 -14.02
CA ILE A 32 -4.56 -2.47 -12.57
C ILE A 32 -3.11 -2.60 -12.12
N THR A 33 -2.64 -1.70 -11.25
CA THR A 33 -1.31 -1.87 -10.65
C THR A 33 -1.37 -2.85 -9.50
N SER A 34 -0.40 -3.76 -9.49
CA SER A 34 -0.20 -4.70 -8.41
C SER A 34 1.30 -4.88 -8.19
N SER A 35 1.73 -4.93 -6.94
CA SER A 35 3.09 -5.35 -6.60
C SER A 35 3.45 -6.78 -7.06
N ASP A 36 2.46 -7.63 -7.30
CA ASP A 36 2.62 -9.00 -7.79
C ASP A 36 1.41 -9.38 -8.67
N ALA A 37 1.61 -9.39 -9.99
CA ALA A 37 0.54 -9.70 -10.94
C ALA A 37 -0.01 -11.12 -10.77
N THR A 38 0.81 -12.11 -10.39
CA THR A 38 0.36 -13.48 -10.17
C THR A 38 -0.52 -13.59 -8.92
N GLU A 39 -0.18 -12.86 -7.86
CA GLU A 39 -1.04 -12.74 -6.68
C GLU A 39 -2.39 -12.10 -7.04
N ALA A 40 -2.38 -11.06 -7.87
CA ALA A 40 -3.60 -10.41 -8.35
C ALA A 40 -4.48 -11.32 -9.20
N VAL A 41 -3.91 -12.07 -10.14
CA VAL A 41 -4.63 -13.10 -10.90
C VAL A 41 -5.32 -14.08 -9.97
N ARG A 42 -4.61 -14.61 -8.96
CA ARG A 42 -5.19 -15.56 -7.98
C ARG A 42 -6.29 -14.92 -7.14
N TRP A 43 -6.13 -13.68 -6.75
CA TRP A 43 -7.11 -12.95 -5.93
C TRP A 43 -8.40 -12.69 -6.72
N TYR A 44 -8.29 -12.13 -7.92
CA TYR A 44 -9.45 -11.83 -8.78
C TYR A 44 -10.17 -13.11 -9.20
N SER A 45 -9.44 -14.19 -9.47
CA SER A 45 -10.05 -15.49 -9.78
C SER A 45 -10.81 -16.09 -8.60
N ARG A 46 -10.29 -15.91 -7.38
CA ARG A 46 -10.90 -16.45 -6.16
C ARG A 46 -12.12 -15.64 -5.70
N HIS A 47 -12.05 -14.32 -5.82
CA HIS A 47 -13.02 -13.42 -5.18
C HIS A 47 -14.02 -12.78 -6.14
N LEU A 48 -13.66 -12.63 -7.41
CA LEU A 48 -14.51 -11.96 -8.41
C LEU A 48 -14.92 -12.85 -9.58
N ASP A 49 -14.71 -14.16 -9.46
CA ASP A 49 -15.13 -15.18 -10.43
C ASP A 49 -14.51 -15.02 -11.83
N CYS A 50 -13.40 -14.28 -11.94
CA CYS A 50 -12.63 -14.14 -13.17
C CYS A 50 -11.80 -15.41 -13.47
N GLN A 51 -11.45 -15.62 -14.73
CA GLN A 51 -10.69 -16.78 -15.18
C GLN A 51 -9.26 -16.38 -15.57
N PRO A 52 -8.21 -17.02 -15.03
CA PRO A 52 -6.85 -16.78 -15.50
C PRO A 52 -6.73 -17.02 -17.01
N LEU A 53 -6.01 -16.16 -17.71
CA LEU A 53 -5.65 -16.45 -19.10
C LEU A 53 -4.65 -17.62 -19.15
N SER A 54 -4.73 -18.46 -20.17
CA SER A 54 -3.89 -19.66 -20.27
C SER A 54 -2.51 -19.40 -20.85
N ASP A 55 -2.32 -18.26 -21.53
CA ASP A 55 -1.10 -17.89 -22.25
C ASP A 55 -0.18 -16.95 -21.46
N ARG A 56 -0.63 -16.47 -20.29
CA ARG A 56 0.09 -15.53 -19.42
C ARG A 56 -0.39 -15.62 -17.97
N ASP A 57 0.40 -15.09 -17.05
CA ASP A 57 0.22 -15.15 -15.59
C ASP A 57 -0.10 -13.79 -14.95
N ASP A 58 -0.28 -12.76 -15.78
CA ASP A 58 -0.49 -11.37 -15.38
C ASP A 58 -1.90 -10.85 -15.68
N SER A 59 -2.82 -11.69 -16.16
CA SER A 59 -4.13 -11.26 -16.64
C SER A 59 -5.23 -12.28 -16.37
N VAL A 60 -6.45 -11.77 -16.19
CA VAL A 60 -7.68 -12.56 -16.06
C VAL A 60 -8.73 -12.10 -17.08
N ASP A 61 -9.58 -13.02 -17.53
CA ASP A 61 -10.83 -12.72 -18.22
C ASP A 61 -11.99 -12.68 -17.21
N CYS A 62 -12.67 -11.54 -17.14
CA CYS A 62 -13.79 -11.30 -16.22
C CYS A 62 -15.13 -11.26 -16.98
N GLN A 63 -15.44 -12.32 -17.72
CA GLN A 63 -16.62 -12.46 -18.60
C GLN A 63 -16.53 -11.60 -19.88
N GLY A 64 -15.49 -11.85 -20.69
CA GLY A 64 -15.28 -11.15 -21.96
C GLY A 64 -14.52 -9.83 -21.84
N VAL A 65 -14.00 -9.53 -20.65
CA VAL A 65 -13.21 -8.34 -20.38
C VAL A 65 -11.90 -8.74 -19.75
N GLN A 66 -10.81 -8.46 -20.46
CA GLN A 66 -9.46 -8.68 -19.93
C GLN A 66 -9.13 -7.61 -18.89
N VAL A 67 -8.70 -8.06 -17.71
CA VAL A 67 -8.06 -7.25 -16.67
C VAL A 67 -6.60 -7.68 -16.61
N THR A 68 -5.69 -6.74 -16.84
CA THR A 68 -4.24 -6.97 -16.82
C THR A 68 -3.63 -6.29 -15.60
N PHE A 69 -2.73 -7.00 -14.92
CA PHE A 69 -2.04 -6.53 -13.73
C PHE A 69 -0.61 -6.14 -14.08
N ASP A 70 -0.31 -4.85 -13.96
CA ASP A 70 1.06 -4.36 -14.09
C ASP A 70 1.82 -4.59 -12.78
N SER A 71 2.85 -5.44 -12.83
CA SER A 71 3.79 -5.69 -11.72
C SER A 71 4.59 -4.44 -11.38
N GLN A 72 4.02 -3.56 -10.56
CA GLN A 72 4.65 -2.35 -10.02
C GLN A 72 3.93 -1.90 -8.73
N PRO A 73 4.64 -1.25 -7.79
CA PRO A 73 4.00 -0.68 -6.60
C PRO A 73 2.94 0.36 -6.99
N SER A 74 1.75 0.27 -6.41
CA SER A 74 0.72 1.29 -6.57
C SER A 74 1.14 2.59 -5.88
N LEU A 75 0.96 3.72 -6.56
CA LEU A 75 1.17 5.06 -5.99
C LEU A 75 -0.04 5.50 -5.13
N GLY A 76 -1.11 4.71 -5.05
CA GLY A 76 -2.27 4.97 -4.20
C GLY A 76 -3.56 4.40 -4.76
N SER A 77 -4.64 4.54 -3.99
CA SER A 77 -5.95 3.99 -4.35
C SER A 77 -6.51 4.61 -5.64
N SER A 78 -7.54 3.99 -6.23
CA SER A 78 -8.22 4.54 -7.40
C SER A 78 -9.17 5.69 -7.06
N GLN A 79 -9.48 5.90 -5.77
CA GLN A 79 -10.44 6.92 -5.34
C GLN A 79 -9.96 8.33 -5.72
N ARG A 80 -10.89 9.18 -6.15
CA ARG A 80 -10.61 10.59 -6.52
C ARG A 80 -9.62 10.74 -7.69
N THR A 81 -9.34 9.65 -8.42
CA THR A 81 -8.59 9.70 -9.68
C THR A 81 -9.56 9.75 -10.87
N GLY A 82 -9.03 10.03 -12.07
CA GLY A 82 -9.82 10.05 -13.30
C GLY A 82 -10.62 8.76 -13.54
N ILE A 83 -10.12 7.60 -13.11
CA ILE A 83 -10.89 6.33 -13.09
C ILE A 83 -11.11 5.93 -11.63
N ASP A 84 -12.31 6.18 -11.10
CA ASP A 84 -12.59 5.99 -9.67
C ASP A 84 -12.75 4.51 -9.31
N ARG A 85 -13.47 3.76 -10.13
CA ARG A 85 -13.84 2.36 -9.82
C ARG A 85 -14.25 1.55 -11.03
N LEU A 86 -14.17 0.24 -10.85
CA LEU A 86 -14.67 -0.79 -11.74
C LEU A 86 -15.87 -1.47 -11.08
N SER A 87 -16.85 -1.90 -11.88
CA SER A 87 -18.05 -2.53 -11.37
C SER A 87 -18.17 -3.97 -11.85
N PHE A 88 -18.59 -4.86 -10.95
CA PHE A 88 -18.85 -6.27 -11.24
C PHE A 88 -20.27 -6.63 -10.81
N SER A 89 -21.00 -7.34 -11.66
CA SER A 89 -22.39 -7.68 -11.42
C SER A 89 -22.58 -9.15 -11.07
N TYR A 90 -23.49 -9.38 -10.13
CA TYR A 90 -23.86 -10.71 -9.62
C TYR A 90 -25.37 -10.87 -9.60
N ALA A 91 -25.85 -12.09 -9.78
CA ALA A 91 -27.27 -12.39 -9.72
C ALA A 91 -27.84 -12.29 -8.29
N ASP A 92 -27.02 -12.60 -7.28
CA ASP A 92 -27.35 -12.46 -5.86
C ASP A 92 -26.18 -11.76 -5.16
N LEU A 93 -26.28 -10.43 -5.05
CA LEU A 93 -25.23 -9.62 -4.45
C LEU A 93 -25.17 -9.82 -2.93
N THR A 94 -26.30 -10.17 -2.30
CA THR A 94 -26.35 -10.38 -0.85
C THR A 94 -25.56 -11.61 -0.45
N ALA A 95 -25.71 -12.71 -1.21
CA ALA A 95 -24.90 -13.90 -1.03
C ALA A 95 -23.41 -13.60 -1.28
N LYS A 96 -23.09 -12.89 -2.37
CA LYS A 96 -21.69 -12.57 -2.71
C LYS A 96 -21.00 -11.70 -1.66
N MET A 97 -21.68 -10.67 -1.15
CA MET A 97 -21.14 -9.84 -0.08
C MET A 97 -20.98 -10.61 1.23
N GLY A 98 -21.87 -11.56 1.53
CA GLY A 98 -21.70 -12.46 2.67
C GLY A 98 -20.47 -13.37 2.55
N GLU A 99 -20.19 -13.89 1.34
CA GLU A 99 -18.96 -14.63 1.03
C GLU A 99 -17.73 -13.76 1.30
N ILE A 100 -17.70 -12.57 0.71
CA ILE A 100 -16.58 -11.63 0.84
C ILE A 100 -16.37 -11.20 2.30
N GLU A 101 -17.44 -10.90 3.04
CA GLU A 101 -17.36 -10.54 4.46
C GLU A 101 -16.80 -11.70 5.29
N SER A 102 -17.19 -12.95 5.01
CA SER A 102 -16.66 -14.12 5.70
C SER A 102 -15.15 -14.32 5.49
N VAL A 103 -14.62 -13.84 4.36
CA VAL A 103 -13.21 -13.89 3.99
C VAL A 103 -12.44 -12.69 4.57
N GLY A 104 -13.03 -11.49 4.58
CA GLY A 104 -12.38 -10.23 4.99
C GLY A 104 -11.90 -10.20 6.44
N VAL A 105 -12.45 -11.05 7.31
CA VAL A 105 -12.01 -11.20 8.72
C VAL A 105 -10.68 -11.98 8.83
N GLY A 106 -10.23 -12.66 7.76
CA GLY A 106 -9.10 -13.59 7.76
C GLY A 106 -7.79 -13.12 7.12
N GLY A 107 -7.66 -11.84 6.73
CA GLY A 107 -6.41 -11.31 6.15
C GLY A 107 -6.21 -11.56 4.65
N ALA A 108 -7.27 -11.88 3.89
CA ALA A 108 -7.23 -12.06 2.43
C ALA A 108 -7.10 -10.74 1.63
N GLY A 109 -6.93 -9.61 2.31
CA GLY A 109 -6.75 -8.29 1.69
C GLY A 109 -8.00 -7.65 1.08
N VAL A 110 -9.18 -8.29 1.15
CA VAL A 110 -10.45 -7.66 0.74
C VAL A 110 -10.98 -6.77 1.86
N ARG A 111 -11.27 -5.50 1.57
CA ARG A 111 -11.87 -4.56 2.53
C ARG A 111 -13.26 -4.13 2.08
N LEU A 112 -14.25 -4.23 2.97
CA LEU A 112 -15.59 -3.72 2.73
C LEU A 112 -15.68 -2.23 3.04
N GLN A 113 -16.34 -1.46 2.19
CA GLN A 113 -16.73 -0.08 2.50
C GLN A 113 -18.14 -0.09 3.10
N ARG A 114 -18.32 0.61 4.22
CA ARG A 114 -19.64 0.83 4.83
C ARG A 114 -20.22 2.17 4.39
N PHE A 115 -21.53 2.20 4.22
CA PHE A 115 -22.30 3.43 4.05
C PHE A 115 -22.42 4.20 5.38
N PRO A 116 -22.86 5.49 5.37
CA PRO A 116 -22.97 6.29 6.59
C PRO A 116 -23.88 5.69 7.67
N ASP A 117 -24.84 4.84 7.29
CA ASP A 117 -25.73 4.12 8.21
C ASP A 117 -25.10 2.82 8.77
N GLY A 118 -23.87 2.51 8.38
CA GLY A 118 -23.12 1.33 8.78
C GLY A 118 -23.39 0.07 7.96
N SER A 119 -24.33 0.12 7.00
CA SER A 119 -24.61 -1.00 6.09
C SER A 119 -23.46 -1.22 5.09
N THR A 120 -23.36 -2.42 4.53
CA THR A 120 -22.41 -2.76 3.44
C THR A 120 -23.08 -2.82 2.07
N LEU A 121 -24.41 -2.70 2.05
CA LEU A 121 -25.26 -2.80 0.87
C LEU A 121 -26.32 -1.72 0.92
N GLN A 122 -26.57 -1.10 -0.23
CA GLN A 122 -27.62 -0.12 -0.42
C GLN A 122 -28.48 -0.51 -1.62
N ASP A 123 -29.80 -0.46 -1.44
CA ASP A 123 -30.77 -0.57 -2.53
C ASP A 123 -30.98 0.82 -3.15
N GLN A 124 -30.76 0.94 -4.46
CA GLN A 124 -31.07 2.15 -5.21
C GLN A 124 -32.38 1.96 -6.00
N PRO A 125 -33.47 2.65 -5.60
CA PRO A 125 -34.79 2.44 -6.20
C PRO A 125 -34.81 2.63 -7.73
N GLY A 126 -35.26 1.59 -8.43
CA GLY A 126 -35.37 1.57 -9.90
C GLY A 126 -34.05 1.30 -10.63
N LEU A 127 -32.96 1.05 -9.90
CA LEU A 127 -31.66 0.67 -10.45
C LEU A 127 -31.31 -0.76 -10.03
N TYR A 128 -30.42 -0.91 -9.04
CA TYR A 128 -30.01 -2.16 -8.44
C TYR A 128 -29.56 -1.96 -6.99
N LYS A 129 -29.37 -3.08 -6.28
CA LYS A 129 -28.61 -3.12 -5.04
C LYS A 129 -27.12 -3.03 -5.35
N HIS A 130 -26.37 -2.30 -4.55
CA HIS A 130 -24.92 -2.18 -4.72
C HIS A 130 -24.18 -2.15 -3.39
N GLY A 131 -22.90 -2.47 -3.43
CA GLY A 131 -21.94 -2.35 -2.34
C GLY A 131 -20.55 -2.07 -2.88
N PHE A 132 -19.63 -1.69 -2.01
CA PHE A 132 -18.25 -1.40 -2.41
C PHE A 132 -17.26 -2.23 -1.62
N ILE A 133 -16.23 -2.70 -2.31
CA ILE A 133 -15.06 -3.33 -1.73
C ILE A 133 -13.80 -2.64 -2.26
N PHE A 134 -12.68 -2.91 -1.59
CA PHE A 134 -11.35 -2.64 -2.09
C PHE A 134 -10.59 -3.94 -2.21
N ASP A 135 -9.87 -4.08 -3.31
CA ASP A 135 -8.85 -5.12 -3.45
C ASP A 135 -7.59 -4.79 -2.60
N PRO A 136 -6.62 -5.72 -2.50
CA PRO A 136 -5.41 -5.52 -1.73
C PRO A 136 -4.51 -4.37 -2.20
N TRP A 137 -4.70 -3.87 -3.44
CA TRP A 137 -3.88 -2.84 -4.09
C TRP A 137 -4.56 -1.47 -4.09
N GLY A 138 -5.76 -1.37 -3.52
CA GLY A 138 -6.51 -0.13 -3.39
C GLY A 138 -7.41 0.20 -4.57
N THR A 139 -7.68 -0.76 -5.46
CA THR A 139 -8.73 -0.62 -6.48
C THR A 139 -10.08 -0.60 -5.80
N ARG A 140 -10.83 0.48 -5.97
CA ARG A 140 -12.22 0.55 -5.55
C ARG A 140 -13.07 -0.24 -6.54
N ILE A 141 -13.85 -1.18 -6.01
CA ILE A 141 -14.72 -2.05 -6.80
C ILE A 141 -16.14 -1.91 -6.32
N GLU A 142 -17.06 -1.62 -7.24
CA GLU A 142 -18.49 -1.62 -7.01
C GLU A 142 -19.06 -2.99 -7.38
N LEU A 143 -19.80 -3.61 -6.47
CA LEU A 143 -20.51 -4.85 -6.73
C LEU A 143 -21.99 -4.53 -6.86
N VAL A 144 -22.62 -4.96 -7.96
CA VAL A 144 -24.01 -4.61 -8.29
C VAL A 144 -24.86 -5.87 -8.48
N GLU A 145 -26.14 -5.79 -8.14
CA GLU A 145 -27.12 -6.85 -8.36
C GLU A 145 -27.82 -6.66 -9.70
N ASP A 146 -27.21 -7.15 -10.78
CA ASP A 146 -27.81 -7.15 -12.11
C ASP A 146 -27.77 -8.57 -12.69
N SER A 147 -28.95 -9.17 -12.91
CA SER A 147 -29.08 -10.51 -13.48
C SER A 147 -29.00 -10.53 -15.01
N ASP A 148 -29.21 -9.39 -15.65
CA ASP A 148 -29.22 -9.28 -17.12
C ASP A 148 -27.80 -9.30 -17.69
N ARG A 149 -26.81 -8.99 -16.84
CA ARG A 149 -25.39 -8.98 -17.15
C ARG A 149 -24.61 -9.47 -15.94
N ILE A 150 -23.76 -10.48 -16.08
CA ILE A 150 -22.92 -11.01 -14.99
C ILE A 150 -21.44 -10.81 -15.35
N GLY A 151 -20.61 -10.48 -14.36
CA GLY A 151 -19.18 -10.24 -14.53
C GLY A 151 -18.84 -8.76 -14.66
N PHE A 152 -17.85 -8.41 -15.47
CA PHE A 152 -17.44 -7.03 -15.63
C PHE A 152 -18.57 -6.17 -16.22
N HIS A 153 -19.01 -5.19 -15.44
CA HIS A 153 -20.22 -4.41 -15.71
C HIS A 153 -19.90 -3.03 -16.29
N SER A 154 -19.12 -2.22 -15.57
CA SER A 154 -18.89 -0.83 -15.93
C SER A 154 -17.59 -0.24 -15.41
N ILE A 155 -17.16 0.84 -16.04
CA ILE A 155 -16.05 1.70 -15.63
C ILE A 155 -16.64 3.05 -15.24
N HIS A 156 -16.27 3.57 -14.07
CA HIS A 156 -16.75 4.84 -13.58
C HIS A 156 -15.60 5.86 -13.53
N LEU A 157 -15.70 6.87 -14.37
CA LEU A 157 -14.78 8.00 -14.40
C LEU A 157 -15.19 9.05 -13.36
N SER A 158 -14.22 9.68 -12.73
CA SER A 158 -14.43 10.96 -12.05
C SER A 158 -14.22 12.07 -13.07
N ALA A 159 -15.16 13.02 -13.13
CA ALA A 159 -15.12 14.08 -14.11
C ALA A 159 -15.47 15.45 -13.50
N THR A 160 -14.76 16.48 -13.94
CA THR A 160 -15.17 17.87 -13.68
C THR A 160 -16.48 18.19 -14.37
N ASP A 161 -16.65 17.76 -15.62
CA ASP A 161 -17.89 17.88 -16.39
C ASP A 161 -18.27 16.52 -17.00
N PRO A 162 -19.14 15.74 -16.33
CA PRO A 162 -19.51 14.40 -16.79
C PRO A 162 -20.04 14.36 -18.22
N ALA A 163 -20.83 15.35 -18.63
CA ALA A 163 -21.43 15.38 -19.96
C ALA A 163 -20.38 15.66 -21.03
N ALA A 164 -19.47 16.61 -20.78
CA ALA A 164 -18.36 16.90 -21.69
C ALA A 164 -17.39 15.73 -21.79
N THR A 165 -17.12 15.04 -20.68
CA THR A 165 -16.25 13.85 -20.65
C THR A 165 -16.86 12.72 -21.48
N LEU A 166 -18.14 12.38 -21.30
CA LEU A 166 -18.80 11.36 -22.13
C LEU A 166 -18.82 11.77 -23.62
N ALA A 167 -19.16 13.02 -23.95
CA ALA A 167 -19.15 13.49 -25.33
C ALA A 167 -17.76 13.36 -25.98
N TRP A 168 -16.68 13.61 -25.24
CA TRP A 168 -15.33 13.42 -25.74
C TRP A 168 -15.02 11.95 -26.06
N TYR A 169 -15.42 11.01 -25.21
CA TYR A 169 -15.23 9.57 -25.49
C TYR A 169 -16.08 9.09 -26.67
N GLU A 170 -17.32 9.59 -26.80
CA GLU A 170 -18.20 9.29 -27.94
C GLU A 170 -17.56 9.77 -29.25
N GLU A 171 -17.08 11.02 -29.27
CA GLU A 171 -16.49 11.65 -30.46
C GLU A 171 -15.22 10.91 -30.94
N HIS A 172 -14.37 10.46 -30.02
CA HIS A 172 -13.04 9.95 -30.36
C HIS A 172 -12.95 8.42 -30.40
N PHE A 173 -13.85 7.70 -29.73
CA PHE A 173 -13.81 6.23 -29.64
C PHE A 173 -15.14 5.55 -30.04
N GLY A 174 -16.22 6.29 -30.32
CA GLY A 174 -17.42 5.76 -30.98
C GLY A 174 -18.35 4.90 -30.12
N GLY A 175 -18.38 5.10 -28.80
CA GLY A 175 -19.33 4.44 -27.89
C GLY A 175 -20.78 4.94 -28.06
N GLU A 176 -21.76 4.06 -27.85
CA GLU A 176 -23.19 4.40 -28.02
C GLU A 176 -23.74 5.10 -26.76
N ALA A 177 -24.19 6.34 -26.90
CA ALA A 177 -24.86 7.06 -25.81
C ALA A 177 -26.19 6.39 -25.44
N ALA A 178 -26.32 6.00 -24.17
CA ALA A 178 -27.49 5.30 -23.66
C ALA A 178 -27.73 5.61 -22.18
N GLN A 179 -28.90 5.20 -21.68
CA GLN A 179 -29.24 5.31 -20.26
C GLN A 179 -29.42 3.93 -19.63
N LEU A 180 -28.65 3.63 -18.60
CA LEU A 180 -28.85 2.43 -17.80
C LEU A 180 -30.15 2.58 -16.99
N ARG A 181 -31.11 1.69 -17.28
CA ARG A 181 -32.45 1.65 -16.66
C ARG A 181 -33.19 3.00 -16.67
N GLY A 182 -32.88 3.87 -17.64
CA GLY A 182 -33.46 5.21 -17.75
C GLY A 182 -33.06 6.18 -16.63
N GLN A 183 -31.99 5.90 -15.89
CA GLN A 183 -31.56 6.72 -14.74
C GLN A 183 -30.12 7.24 -14.83
N ILE A 184 -29.20 6.48 -15.43
CA ILE A 184 -27.78 6.85 -15.48
C ILE A 184 -27.34 7.00 -16.93
N ASP A 185 -26.98 8.22 -17.32
CA ASP A 185 -26.37 8.51 -18.61
C ASP A 185 -24.95 7.90 -18.70
N GLY A 186 -24.64 7.25 -19.82
CA GLY A 186 -23.32 6.68 -20.08
C GLY A 186 -23.12 6.33 -21.55
N LEU A 187 -21.93 5.81 -21.85
CA LEU A 187 -21.61 5.24 -23.16
C LEU A 187 -21.53 3.73 -23.06
N ARG A 188 -21.98 3.04 -24.11
CA ARG A 188 -21.85 1.60 -24.27
C ARG A 188 -20.80 1.27 -25.32
N PHE A 189 -19.75 0.55 -24.92
CA PHE A 189 -18.73 0.00 -25.80
C PHE A 189 -18.92 -1.51 -25.88
N GLY A 190 -19.61 -1.94 -26.94
CA GLY A 190 -20.10 -3.31 -27.07
C GLY A 190 -21.04 -3.65 -25.93
N ASP A 191 -20.51 -4.29 -24.91
CA ASP A 191 -21.26 -4.75 -23.75
C ASP A 191 -20.93 -3.95 -22.47
N ILE A 192 -19.81 -3.26 -22.44
CA ILE A 192 -19.34 -2.53 -21.25
C ILE A 192 -19.93 -1.13 -21.20
N TRP A 193 -20.28 -0.69 -20.01
CA TRP A 193 -20.68 0.70 -19.74
C TRP A 193 -19.50 1.56 -19.28
N LEU A 194 -19.40 2.76 -19.83
CA LEU A 194 -18.55 3.84 -19.34
C LEU A 194 -19.44 4.94 -18.77
N PHE A 195 -19.33 5.19 -17.48
CA PHE A 195 -20.04 6.26 -16.78
C PHE A 195 -19.07 7.37 -16.37
N ALA A 196 -19.54 8.61 -16.37
CA ALA A 196 -18.82 9.74 -15.80
C ALA A 196 -19.60 10.31 -14.63
N LEU A 197 -18.93 10.56 -13.51
CA LEU A 197 -19.54 11.06 -12.28
C LEU A 197 -18.89 12.37 -11.89
N ARG A 198 -19.70 13.31 -11.37
CA ARG A 198 -19.18 14.60 -10.91
C ARG A 198 -18.17 14.39 -9.78
N HIS A 199 -16.99 14.96 -9.95
CA HIS A 199 -16.00 15.07 -8.89
C HIS A 199 -16.20 16.40 -8.14
N GLU A 200 -16.47 16.32 -6.84
CA GLU A 200 -16.79 17.51 -6.01
C GLU A 200 -15.54 18.31 -5.60
N ASP A 201 -14.37 17.68 -5.58
CA ASP A 201 -13.13 18.29 -5.06
C ASP A 201 -12.27 18.97 -6.14
N GLY A 202 -12.86 19.30 -7.29
CA GLY A 202 -12.19 19.97 -8.40
C GLY A 202 -11.77 19.01 -9.50
N VAL A 203 -10.50 19.08 -9.94
CA VAL A 203 -9.97 18.23 -11.02
C VAL A 203 -9.46 16.91 -10.40
N PRO A 204 -9.93 15.74 -10.86
CA PRO A 204 -9.44 14.44 -10.39
C PRO A 204 -7.93 14.25 -10.58
N ALA A 205 -7.32 13.44 -9.72
CA ALA A 205 -5.91 13.08 -9.84
C ALA A 205 -5.65 12.19 -11.07
N ALA A 206 -4.42 12.23 -11.59
CA ALA A 206 -4.00 11.38 -12.70
C ALA A 206 -4.04 9.89 -12.34
N THR A 207 -4.41 9.06 -13.32
CA THR A 207 -4.54 7.60 -13.13
C THR A 207 -3.21 6.86 -13.24
N THR A 208 -2.23 7.41 -13.98
CA THR A 208 -0.92 6.76 -14.17
C THR A 208 -0.23 6.43 -12.84
N GLY A 209 0.09 5.15 -12.65
CA GLY A 209 0.70 4.56 -11.46
C GLY A 209 -0.26 4.33 -10.30
N ARG A 210 -1.55 4.69 -10.41
CA ARG A 210 -2.57 4.42 -9.38
C ARG A 210 -3.13 3.01 -9.52
N ALA A 211 -3.91 2.58 -8.53
CA ALA A 211 -4.51 1.24 -8.51
C ALA A 211 -5.22 0.88 -9.83
N ILE A 212 -5.95 1.81 -10.45
CA ILE A 212 -6.40 1.70 -11.84
C ILE A 212 -5.54 2.64 -12.69
N ASP A 213 -4.67 2.08 -13.54
CA ASP A 213 -3.66 2.85 -14.27
C ASP A 213 -4.22 3.49 -15.54
N HIS A 214 -4.82 2.66 -16.40
CA HIS A 214 -5.39 3.08 -17.68
C HIS A 214 -6.42 2.07 -18.19
N ILE A 215 -7.21 2.52 -19.16
CA ILE A 215 -8.08 1.69 -20.01
C ILE A 215 -7.53 1.68 -21.43
N ALA A 216 -7.83 0.64 -22.19
CA ALA A 216 -7.32 0.47 -23.54
C ALA A 216 -8.44 0.28 -24.56
N PHE A 217 -8.28 0.93 -25.71
CA PHE A 217 -9.12 0.75 -26.89
C PHE A 217 -8.29 0.18 -28.05
N GLU A 218 -8.85 -0.79 -28.76
CA GLU A 218 -8.28 -1.32 -29.98
C GLU A 218 -8.58 -0.37 -31.16
N LEU A 219 -7.56 -0.06 -31.94
CA LEU A 219 -7.70 0.65 -33.21
C LEU A 219 -7.65 -0.36 -34.36
N GLU A 220 -8.59 -0.26 -35.29
CA GLU A 220 -8.65 -1.11 -36.48
C GLU A 220 -7.39 -0.89 -37.36
N ASP A 221 -7.00 0.37 -37.57
CA ASP A 221 -5.77 0.75 -38.26
C ASP A 221 -5.03 1.81 -37.43
N VAL A 222 -4.06 1.35 -36.63
CA VAL A 222 -3.31 2.22 -35.71
C VAL A 222 -2.61 3.38 -36.42
N ASP A 223 -2.21 3.25 -37.70
CA ASP A 223 -1.54 4.32 -38.44
C ASP A 223 -2.54 5.39 -38.90
N ARG A 224 -3.67 4.96 -39.49
CA ARG A 224 -4.75 5.84 -39.94
C ARG A 224 -5.43 6.53 -38.75
N ASP A 225 -5.84 5.74 -37.76
CA ASP A 225 -6.71 6.18 -36.69
C ASP A 225 -5.96 7.08 -35.70
N SER A 226 -4.67 6.82 -35.44
CA SER A 226 -3.85 7.73 -34.63
C SER A 226 -3.67 9.11 -35.27
N VAL A 227 -3.58 9.17 -36.61
CA VAL A 227 -3.54 10.45 -37.33
C VAL A 227 -4.88 11.18 -37.21
N GLN A 228 -6.01 10.47 -37.31
CA GLN A 228 -7.33 11.06 -37.13
C GLN A 228 -7.53 11.60 -35.71
N LEU A 229 -7.16 10.83 -34.69
CA LEU A 229 -7.20 11.27 -33.29
C LEU A 229 -6.36 12.54 -33.08
N ALA A 230 -5.12 12.57 -33.60
CA ALA A 230 -4.26 13.74 -33.50
C ALA A 230 -4.85 14.96 -34.23
N GLN A 231 -5.51 14.76 -35.38
CA GLN A 231 -6.19 15.83 -36.13
C GLN A 231 -7.45 16.33 -35.43
N ALA A 232 -8.14 15.48 -34.67
CA ALA A 232 -9.28 15.84 -33.82
C ALA A 232 -8.85 16.57 -32.52
N GLY A 233 -7.54 16.68 -32.27
CA GLY A 233 -6.98 17.41 -31.12
C GLY A 233 -6.65 16.53 -29.91
N VAL A 234 -6.70 15.21 -30.05
CA VAL A 234 -6.26 14.28 -29.00
C VAL A 234 -4.75 14.32 -28.86
N SER A 235 -4.28 14.54 -27.62
CA SER A 235 -2.85 14.63 -27.31
C SER A 235 -2.26 13.26 -26.99
N PHE A 236 -1.29 12.82 -27.79
CA PHE A 236 -0.52 11.61 -27.52
C PHE A 236 0.60 11.90 -26.51
N THR A 237 0.57 11.20 -25.38
CA THR A 237 1.65 11.19 -24.38
C THR A 237 2.75 10.20 -24.77
N GLN A 238 2.40 9.14 -25.49
CA GLN A 238 3.33 8.21 -26.12
C GLN A 238 2.81 7.83 -27.51
N GLN A 239 3.65 8.00 -28.53
CA GLN A 239 3.30 7.60 -29.90
C GLN A 239 3.22 6.07 -30.03
N PRO A 240 2.33 5.52 -30.88
CA PRO A 240 2.25 4.09 -31.11
C PRO A 240 3.58 3.49 -31.56
N ALA A 241 4.09 2.56 -30.77
CA ALA A 241 5.31 1.80 -31.06
C ALA A 241 5.21 0.39 -30.48
N VAL A 242 6.04 -0.54 -30.96
CA VAL A 242 6.16 -1.86 -30.32
C VAL A 242 6.82 -1.64 -28.96
N PRO A 243 6.13 -1.93 -27.84
CA PRO A 243 6.69 -1.70 -26.53
C PRO A 243 7.87 -2.65 -26.27
N GLU A 244 8.84 -2.18 -25.50
CA GLU A 244 9.87 -3.05 -24.94
C GLU A 244 9.22 -4.13 -24.07
N GLY A 245 9.62 -5.40 -24.28
CA GLY A 245 8.98 -6.56 -23.64
C GLY A 245 7.62 -6.95 -24.23
N GLY A 246 7.19 -6.36 -25.36
CA GLY A 246 5.94 -6.71 -26.02
C GLY A 246 5.84 -8.21 -26.33
N ARG A 247 4.73 -8.84 -25.93
CA ARG A 247 4.49 -10.27 -26.20
C ARG A 247 4.25 -10.55 -27.69
N THR A 248 3.91 -9.51 -28.46
CA THR A 248 3.67 -9.54 -29.91
C THR A 248 4.35 -8.36 -30.59
N GLY A 249 4.33 -8.32 -31.92
CA GLY A 249 4.78 -7.17 -32.71
C GLY A 249 3.75 -6.04 -32.83
N ALA A 250 2.60 -6.15 -32.16
CA ALA A 250 1.57 -5.12 -32.19
C ALA A 250 2.00 -3.87 -31.40
N ARG A 251 1.64 -2.70 -31.91
CA ARG A 251 2.00 -1.40 -31.34
C ARG A 251 1.01 -0.94 -30.27
N ARG A 252 1.51 -0.14 -29.33
CA ARG A 252 0.72 0.59 -28.33
C ARG A 252 1.17 2.03 -28.24
N GLY A 253 0.22 2.95 -28.15
CA GLY A 253 0.43 4.34 -27.77
C GLY A 253 -0.41 4.73 -26.55
N PHE A 254 -0.21 5.94 -26.03
CA PHE A 254 -1.02 6.52 -24.97
C PHE A 254 -1.48 7.91 -25.34
N VAL A 255 -2.74 8.20 -25.00
CA VAL A 255 -3.36 9.51 -25.14
C VAL A 255 -3.81 10.04 -23.78
N ALA A 256 -3.75 11.36 -23.61
CA ALA A 256 -4.35 12.03 -22.48
C ALA A 256 -5.84 12.28 -22.77
N ALA A 257 -6.71 11.64 -21.98
CA ALA A 257 -8.14 11.88 -22.00
C ALA A 257 -8.53 12.95 -20.93
N PRO A 258 -9.79 13.45 -20.94
CA PRO A 258 -10.24 14.41 -19.95
C PRO A 258 -10.02 13.96 -18.50
N ASP A 259 -9.93 14.92 -17.59
CA ASP A 259 -9.82 14.68 -16.14
C ASP A 259 -8.65 13.77 -15.73
N ASN A 260 -7.52 13.90 -16.44
CA ASN A 260 -6.26 13.19 -16.21
C ASN A 260 -6.35 11.65 -16.34
N VAL A 261 -7.27 11.15 -17.15
CA VAL A 261 -7.36 9.73 -17.48
C VAL A 261 -6.29 9.37 -18.53
N SER A 262 -5.49 8.36 -18.22
CA SER A 262 -4.60 7.72 -19.20
C SER A 262 -5.40 6.69 -20.03
N VAL A 263 -5.31 6.79 -21.35
CA VAL A 263 -5.94 5.84 -22.27
C VAL A 263 -4.89 5.26 -23.22
N ALA A 264 -4.77 3.94 -23.25
CA ALA A 264 -3.96 3.26 -24.24
C ALA A 264 -4.73 3.06 -25.54
N VAL A 265 -4.05 3.24 -26.66
CA VAL A 265 -4.53 2.81 -27.97
C VAL A 265 -3.65 1.68 -28.47
N VAL A 266 -4.25 0.55 -28.83
CA VAL A 266 -3.53 -0.68 -29.19
C VAL A 266 -3.88 -1.12 -30.60
N GLU A 267 -2.87 -1.63 -31.31
CA GLU A 267 -3.06 -2.28 -32.61
C GLU A 267 -3.67 -3.68 -32.41
N ALA A 268 -4.52 -4.10 -33.35
CA ALA A 268 -5.14 -5.43 -33.32
C ALA A 268 -4.11 -6.55 -33.10
N GLY A 269 -4.44 -7.47 -32.19
CA GLY A 269 -3.55 -8.56 -31.79
C GLY A 269 -2.54 -8.19 -30.70
N PHE A 270 -2.68 -7.03 -30.07
CA PHE A 270 -1.89 -6.66 -28.90
C PHE A 270 -2.13 -7.60 -27.71
N ALA A 271 -1.09 -8.35 -27.34
CA ALA A 271 -1.13 -9.31 -26.25
C ALA A 271 -0.47 -8.81 -24.96
N GLY A 272 -0.33 -7.49 -24.76
CA GLY A 272 0.33 -6.95 -23.57
C GLY A 272 1.86 -7.01 -23.60
N VAL A 273 2.46 -6.66 -22.47
CA VAL A 273 3.91 -6.54 -22.28
C VAL A 273 4.34 -7.46 -21.15
N ALA A 274 5.35 -8.29 -21.38
CA ALA A 274 5.98 -9.04 -20.30
C ALA A 274 6.85 -8.08 -19.47
N ARG A 275 6.43 -7.80 -18.24
CA ARG A 275 7.18 -7.01 -17.26
C ARG A 275 7.50 -7.89 -16.05
N SER A 276 8.78 -8.07 -15.75
CA SER A 276 9.21 -8.39 -14.39
C SER A 276 9.37 -7.08 -13.63
N MET A 277 9.16 -7.06 -12.31
CA MET A 277 9.69 -5.93 -11.56
C MET A 277 11.21 -5.96 -11.76
N ASP A 278 11.81 -4.82 -12.09
CA ASP A 278 13.27 -4.74 -12.11
C ASP A 278 13.78 -5.26 -10.77
N ASP A 279 14.84 -6.07 -10.78
CA ASP A 279 15.63 -6.40 -9.60
C ASP A 279 16.21 -5.09 -9.06
N VAL A 280 15.40 -4.30 -8.35
CA VAL A 280 15.89 -3.18 -7.57
C VAL A 280 16.73 -3.82 -6.50
N VAL A 281 18.04 -3.82 -6.77
CA VAL A 281 19.06 -4.49 -5.97
C VAL A 281 18.74 -4.24 -4.51
N ASP A 282 18.40 -5.32 -3.82
CA ASP A 282 18.30 -5.32 -2.37
C ASP A 282 19.69 -4.96 -1.83
N ILE A 283 19.88 -3.66 -1.56
CA ILE A 283 21.08 -3.12 -0.91
C ILE A 283 21.16 -3.56 0.57
N THR A 284 20.15 -4.28 1.08
CA THR A 284 20.11 -4.72 2.48
C THR A 284 20.74 -6.09 2.71
N THR A 285 20.89 -6.92 1.66
CA THR A 285 21.41 -8.30 1.80
C THR A 285 22.72 -8.60 1.06
N GLN A 286 23.16 -7.75 0.12
CA GLN A 286 24.47 -7.93 -0.51
C GLN A 286 25.60 -7.43 0.41
N GLN A 287 26.24 -8.37 1.15
CA GLN A 287 27.55 -8.15 1.76
C GLN A 287 28.59 -7.89 0.67
N ARG A 288 28.84 -6.61 0.37
CA ARG A 288 30.06 -6.19 -0.34
C ARG A 288 31.18 -6.01 0.68
N ASP A 289 32.43 -6.11 0.23
CA ASP A 289 33.58 -5.70 1.04
C ASP A 289 33.41 -4.21 1.40
N TYR A 290 32.93 -3.95 2.61
CA TYR A 290 32.65 -2.62 3.12
C TYR A 290 33.50 -2.37 4.35
N THR A 291 34.32 -1.31 4.28
CA THR A 291 35.09 -0.84 5.43
C THR A 291 34.28 0.21 6.15
N VAL A 292 33.90 -0.08 7.40
CA VAL A 292 33.15 0.86 8.23
C VAL A 292 33.99 2.12 8.48
N PRO A 293 33.47 3.34 8.20
CA PRO A 293 34.18 4.57 8.49
C PRO A 293 34.44 4.70 9.98
N ARG A 294 35.45 5.49 10.33
CA ARG A 294 35.85 5.70 11.73
C ARG A 294 35.59 7.14 12.15
N THR A 295 35.19 7.32 13.39
CA THR A 295 35.13 8.63 14.03
C THR A 295 36.55 9.21 14.17
N PRO A 296 36.70 10.53 14.42
CA PRO A 296 38.01 11.14 14.70
C PRO A 296 38.76 10.53 15.88
N TRP A 297 38.08 9.81 16.77
CA TRP A 297 38.66 9.10 17.92
C TRP A 297 38.79 7.59 17.72
N GLY A 298 38.52 7.06 16.52
CA GLY A 298 38.87 5.70 16.11
C GLY A 298 37.79 4.62 16.34
N GLU A 299 36.59 4.99 16.77
CA GLU A 299 35.44 4.06 16.86
C GLU A 299 34.76 3.90 15.48
N PRO A 300 34.02 2.80 15.22
CA PRO A 300 33.10 2.73 14.07
C PRO A 300 32.12 3.91 14.06
N ASP A 301 31.95 4.55 12.91
CA ASP A 301 31.07 5.70 12.73
C ASP A 301 29.70 5.27 12.19
N PHE A 302 28.71 5.36 13.07
CA PHE A 302 27.29 5.09 12.86
C PHE A 302 26.44 6.37 12.85
N GLN A 303 27.06 7.55 12.98
CA GLN A 303 26.32 8.81 13.07
C GLN A 303 25.45 9.03 11.84
N GLY A 304 24.22 9.50 12.04
CA GLY A 304 23.28 9.76 10.96
C GLY A 304 21.83 9.53 11.36
N VAL A 305 20.95 9.77 10.40
CA VAL A 305 19.52 9.45 10.48
C VAL A 305 19.29 8.17 9.68
N TRP A 306 18.58 7.23 10.30
CA TRP A 306 18.34 5.89 9.82
C TRP A 306 16.84 5.59 9.91
N THR A 307 16.22 5.05 8.86
CA THR A 307 14.79 4.75 8.82
C THR A 307 14.54 3.25 8.69
N GLY A 308 13.51 2.77 9.38
CA GLY A 308 13.07 1.37 9.32
C GLY A 308 12.22 1.06 8.10
N ASP A 309 12.14 1.97 7.13
CA ASP A 309 11.15 1.93 6.06
C ASP A 309 11.24 0.69 5.17
N ALA A 310 12.46 0.25 4.83
CA ALA A 310 12.66 -0.96 4.04
C ALA A 310 12.22 -2.23 4.77
N ALA A 311 12.27 -2.22 6.11
CA ALA A 311 11.91 -3.33 6.97
C ALA A 311 10.43 -3.32 7.41
N HIS A 312 9.67 -2.29 7.01
CA HIS A 312 8.23 -2.25 7.25
C HIS A 312 7.51 -3.42 6.55
N GLY A 313 6.60 -4.07 7.29
CA GLY A 313 5.83 -5.20 6.79
C GLY A 313 6.50 -6.57 6.98
N ILE A 314 7.77 -6.64 7.39
CA ILE A 314 8.38 -7.92 7.80
C ILE A 314 7.62 -8.45 9.04
N PRO A 315 7.05 -9.66 9.01
CA PRO A 315 6.40 -10.24 10.18
C PRO A 315 7.43 -10.60 11.26
N MET A 316 7.04 -10.54 12.53
CA MET A 316 7.93 -10.95 13.64
C MET A 316 8.34 -12.42 13.48
N GLU A 317 7.35 -13.29 13.24
CA GLU A 317 7.54 -14.72 13.08
C GLU A 317 7.30 -15.14 11.63
N ARG A 318 8.02 -16.16 11.17
CA ARG A 318 7.85 -16.77 9.85
C ARG A 318 6.39 -17.21 9.65
N PRO A 319 5.73 -16.86 8.53
CA PRO A 319 4.41 -17.41 8.20
C PRO A 319 4.45 -18.94 8.04
N ARG A 320 3.31 -19.61 8.27
CA ARG A 320 3.21 -21.08 8.21
C ARG A 320 3.31 -21.65 6.80
N ASP A 321 2.95 -20.85 5.81
CA ASP A 321 2.96 -21.12 4.38
C ASP A 321 4.33 -20.86 3.72
N LEU A 322 5.29 -20.27 4.45
CA LEU A 322 6.63 -19.91 3.96
C LEU A 322 7.75 -20.58 4.79
N THR A 323 7.55 -21.82 5.24
CA THR A 323 8.52 -22.54 6.07
C THR A 323 9.87 -22.76 5.37
N ASP A 324 9.85 -23.07 4.08
CA ASP A 324 11.05 -23.44 3.31
C ASP A 324 11.62 -22.28 2.46
N THR A 325 11.03 -21.09 2.54
CA THR A 325 11.45 -19.92 1.76
C THR A 325 12.55 -19.16 2.51
N GLU A 326 13.78 -19.11 2.01
CA GLU A 326 14.84 -18.37 2.71
C GLU A 326 14.74 -16.84 2.52
N VAL A 327 14.43 -16.41 1.29
CA VAL A 327 14.37 -15.01 0.86
C VAL A 327 13.16 -14.84 -0.08
N LEU A 328 12.45 -13.72 0.03
CA LEU A 328 11.34 -13.36 -0.86
C LEU A 328 11.86 -12.82 -2.20
N THR A 329 11.10 -12.98 -3.28
CA THR A 329 11.39 -12.22 -4.51
C THR A 329 11.10 -10.72 -4.33
N PRO A 330 11.63 -9.82 -5.18
CA PRO A 330 11.29 -8.40 -5.15
C PRO A 330 9.77 -8.14 -5.15
N GLU A 331 9.02 -8.85 -6.00
CA GLU A 331 7.55 -8.75 -6.12
C GLU A 331 6.87 -9.17 -4.82
N GLN A 332 7.28 -10.31 -4.26
CA GLN A 332 6.73 -10.82 -2.99
C GLN A 332 7.00 -9.85 -1.82
N ALA A 333 8.19 -9.25 -1.79
CA ALA A 333 8.57 -8.28 -0.77
C ALA A 333 7.76 -6.98 -0.90
N ALA A 334 7.53 -6.50 -2.13
CA ALA A 334 6.67 -5.37 -2.43
C ALA A 334 5.22 -5.64 -2.04
N ALA A 335 4.69 -6.81 -2.39
CA ALA A 335 3.32 -7.20 -2.06
C ALA A 335 3.09 -7.30 -0.56
N ARG A 336 4.03 -7.90 0.15
CA ARG A 336 3.99 -7.94 1.62
C ARG A 336 3.98 -6.54 2.22
N ARG A 337 4.85 -5.65 1.74
CA ARG A 337 4.92 -4.27 2.22
C ARG A 337 3.63 -3.52 1.95
N GLU A 338 3.11 -3.59 0.73
CA GLU A 338 1.88 -2.90 0.33
C GLU A 338 0.69 -3.33 1.20
N ARG A 339 0.51 -4.65 1.40
CA ARG A 339 -0.50 -5.18 2.32
C ARG A 339 -0.32 -4.67 3.76
N GLY A 340 0.93 -4.64 4.24
CA GLY A 340 1.28 -4.13 5.57
C GLY A 340 0.94 -2.65 5.75
N THR A 341 1.35 -1.82 4.77
CA THR A 341 1.09 -0.38 4.71
C THR A 341 -0.41 -0.13 4.72
N LEU A 342 -1.12 -0.69 3.73
CA LEU A 342 -2.56 -0.52 3.57
C LEU A 342 -3.29 -0.97 4.84
N GLY A 343 -3.04 -2.19 5.32
CA GLY A 343 -3.64 -2.71 6.55
C GLY A 343 -3.46 -1.81 7.78
N SER A 344 -2.37 -1.04 7.86
CA SER A 344 -2.06 -0.15 8.99
C SER A 344 -2.67 1.26 8.89
N ILE A 345 -2.96 1.76 7.69
CA ILE A 345 -3.36 3.17 7.47
C ILE A 345 -4.83 3.38 7.14
N TRP A 346 -5.61 2.33 6.91
CA TRP A 346 -7.01 2.50 6.51
C TRP A 346 -7.95 3.09 7.59
N GLY A 347 -7.49 3.25 8.83
CA GLY A 347 -8.22 3.99 9.88
C GLY A 347 -8.03 5.51 9.81
N TYR A 348 -7.13 5.98 8.94
CA TYR A 348 -6.83 7.39 8.72
C TYR A 348 -7.63 7.96 7.55
N GLU A 349 -7.66 9.29 7.49
CA GLU A 349 -8.31 10.06 6.41
C GLU A 349 -7.69 9.75 5.04
N SER A 350 -8.47 9.98 3.98
CA SER A 350 -8.11 9.62 2.59
C SER A 350 -6.77 10.19 2.14
N GLU A 351 -6.46 11.42 2.56
CA GLU A 351 -5.24 12.16 2.25
C GLU A 351 -4.00 11.45 2.81
N TRP A 352 -4.09 10.90 4.02
CA TRP A 352 -3.00 10.11 4.60
C TRP A 352 -2.82 8.80 3.85
N ARG A 353 -3.92 8.13 3.47
CA ARG A 353 -3.84 6.87 2.74
C ARG A 353 -3.18 7.02 1.36
N ASP A 354 -3.53 8.06 0.62
CA ASP A 354 -3.07 8.27 -0.75
C ASP A 354 -1.64 8.84 -0.83
N THR A 355 -1.12 9.37 0.28
CA THR A 355 0.27 9.85 0.38
C THR A 355 1.22 8.83 1.01
N THR A 356 0.74 7.98 1.94
CA THR A 356 1.59 7.01 2.68
C THR A 356 2.37 6.09 1.76
N LEU A 357 1.75 5.59 0.69
CA LEU A 357 2.40 4.69 -0.27
C LEU A 357 3.55 5.35 -1.05
N GLY A 358 3.54 6.69 -1.18
CA GLY A 358 4.56 7.46 -1.89
C GLY A 358 5.73 7.96 -1.04
N TYR A 359 5.67 7.86 0.30
CA TYR A 359 6.74 8.38 1.16
C TYR A 359 8.01 7.52 1.12
N VAL A 360 7.87 6.22 0.90
CA VAL A 360 9.05 5.35 0.93
C VAL A 360 9.60 5.12 -0.46
N LYS A 361 10.82 5.62 -0.64
CA LYS A 361 11.60 5.53 -1.89
C LYS A 361 12.57 4.34 -1.92
N SER A 362 12.72 3.62 -0.81
CA SER A 362 13.60 2.45 -0.70
C SER A 362 12.86 1.16 -1.07
N ALA A 363 13.59 0.25 -1.73
CA ALA A 363 13.09 -1.09 -2.01
C ALA A 363 12.73 -1.83 -0.69
N PRO A 364 11.62 -2.60 -0.66
CA PRO A 364 11.28 -3.43 0.47
C PRO A 364 12.36 -4.50 0.71
N SER A 365 12.66 -4.80 1.97
CA SER A 365 13.54 -5.90 2.34
C SER A 365 12.94 -7.24 1.93
N GLN A 366 13.73 -8.13 1.35
CA GLN A 366 13.31 -9.48 0.97
C GLN A 366 13.32 -10.48 2.14
N GLN A 367 13.67 -10.05 3.35
CA GLN A 367 13.71 -10.89 4.54
C GLN A 367 12.34 -11.47 4.89
N VAL A 368 12.19 -12.78 5.08
CA VAL A 368 10.87 -13.41 5.32
C VAL A 368 10.27 -13.09 6.69
N ALA A 369 11.09 -13.05 7.74
CA ALA A 369 10.65 -12.80 9.13
C ALA A 369 11.76 -12.16 9.96
N MET A 370 11.41 -11.46 11.03
CA MET A 370 12.39 -10.83 11.94
C MET A 370 13.15 -11.85 12.78
N VAL A 371 12.49 -12.87 13.32
CA VAL A 371 13.18 -13.91 14.11
C VAL A 371 14.13 -14.70 13.21
N ILE A 372 15.40 -14.71 13.57
CA ILE A 372 16.48 -15.44 12.87
C ILE A 372 17.04 -16.59 13.69
N ASP A 373 16.86 -16.55 15.01
CA ASP A 373 17.18 -17.64 15.93
C ASP A 373 16.04 -17.74 16.93
N PRO A 374 15.33 -18.88 17.00
CA PRO A 374 15.58 -20.15 16.31
C PRO A 374 15.43 -20.09 14.78
N PRO A 375 16.10 -21.00 14.03
CA PRO A 375 16.16 -20.95 12.56
C PRO A 375 14.81 -21.23 11.87
N ASP A 376 13.83 -21.75 12.59
CA ASP A 376 12.45 -21.85 12.10
C ASP A 376 11.74 -20.48 12.02
N GLY A 377 12.39 -19.42 12.52
CA GLY A 377 11.89 -18.05 12.52
C GLY A 377 10.69 -17.85 13.44
N ARG A 378 10.58 -18.63 14.53
CA ARG A 378 9.47 -18.56 15.48
C ARG A 378 9.93 -18.20 16.88
N ILE A 379 9.11 -17.46 17.63
CA ILE A 379 9.41 -17.20 19.03
C ILE A 379 9.28 -18.52 19.81
N PRO A 380 10.22 -18.87 20.69
CA PRO A 380 10.14 -20.09 21.51
C PRO A 380 8.88 -20.14 22.37
N ASP A 381 8.51 -21.35 22.77
CA ASP A 381 7.40 -21.56 23.69
C ASP A 381 7.63 -20.82 25.01
N PHE A 382 6.54 -20.26 25.54
CA PHE A 382 6.49 -19.71 26.89
C PHE A 382 6.68 -20.80 27.96
N THR A 383 7.26 -20.44 29.09
CA THR A 383 7.25 -21.30 30.29
C THR A 383 5.81 -21.51 30.79
N PRO A 384 5.52 -22.60 31.52
CA PRO A 384 4.19 -22.81 32.12
C PRO A 384 3.74 -21.63 33.01
N GLU A 385 4.67 -21.06 33.77
CA GLU A 385 4.42 -19.89 34.63
C GLU A 385 4.10 -18.65 33.79
N ALA A 386 4.83 -18.42 32.69
CA ALA A 386 4.55 -17.32 31.77
C ALA A 386 3.18 -17.48 31.08
N GLN A 387 2.83 -18.69 30.66
CA GLN A 387 1.50 -18.98 30.10
C GLN A 387 0.40 -18.65 31.11
N ALA A 388 0.57 -19.04 32.38
CA ALA A 388 -0.37 -18.69 33.44
C ALA A 388 -0.46 -17.18 33.70
N ARG A 389 0.67 -16.44 33.65
CA ARG A 389 0.66 -14.98 33.76
C ARG A 389 -0.07 -14.32 32.59
N LEU A 390 0.19 -14.76 31.35
CA LEU A 390 -0.43 -14.22 30.14
C LEU A 390 -1.93 -14.49 30.10
N ALA A 391 -2.38 -15.67 30.54
CA ALA A 391 -3.79 -16.02 30.64
C ALA A 391 -4.57 -15.10 31.61
N ASN A 392 -3.88 -14.53 32.61
CA ASN A 392 -4.46 -13.62 33.60
C ASN A 392 -4.15 -12.14 33.32
N ARG A 393 -3.58 -11.82 32.16
CA ARG A 393 -3.20 -10.45 31.83
C ARG A 393 -4.44 -9.58 31.66
N VAL A 394 -4.44 -8.43 32.33
CA VAL A 394 -5.48 -7.42 32.17
C VAL A 394 -5.35 -6.76 30.80
N ASP A 395 -6.46 -6.68 30.07
CA ASP A 395 -6.54 -5.91 28.83
C ASP A 395 -6.49 -4.41 29.13
N THR A 396 -5.47 -3.74 28.62
CA THR A 396 -5.23 -2.29 28.76
C THR A 396 -5.41 -1.53 27.44
N SER A 397 -6.01 -2.17 26.42
CA SER A 397 -6.34 -1.53 25.14
C SER A 397 -7.43 -0.47 25.25
N GLY A 398 -8.24 -0.53 26.31
CA GLY A 398 -9.43 0.31 26.47
C GLY A 398 -10.62 -0.14 25.60
N VAL A 399 -10.52 -1.25 24.87
CA VAL A 399 -11.57 -1.72 23.95
C VAL A 399 -12.55 -2.68 24.63
N ARG A 400 -12.05 -3.71 25.33
CA ARG A 400 -12.91 -4.77 25.91
C ARG A 400 -13.30 -4.52 27.36
N ARG A 401 -12.51 -3.71 28.06
CA ARG A 401 -12.72 -3.36 29.47
C ARG A 401 -12.91 -1.85 29.57
N LEU A 402 -13.97 -1.43 30.26
CA LEU A 402 -14.16 -0.03 30.61
C LEU A 402 -13.02 0.40 31.54
N ALA A 403 -12.25 1.39 31.11
CA ALA A 403 -11.19 1.96 31.92
C ALA A 403 -11.81 2.79 33.06
N ALA A 404 -11.40 2.51 34.30
CA ALA A 404 -11.81 3.30 35.46
C ALA A 404 -11.04 4.63 35.54
N GLY A 405 -9.80 4.63 35.04
CA GLY A 405 -8.91 5.78 35.01
C GLY A 405 -7.80 5.61 33.98
N PRO A 406 -6.96 6.63 33.80
CA PRO A 406 -5.86 6.59 32.84
C PRO A 406 -4.85 5.46 33.14
N GLU A 407 -4.73 5.03 34.39
CA GLU A 407 -3.85 3.92 34.80
C GLU A 407 -4.25 2.56 34.23
N ASP A 408 -5.52 2.39 33.82
CA ASP A 408 -6.01 1.18 33.16
C ASP A 408 -5.63 1.14 31.67
N LEU A 409 -5.08 2.22 31.12
CA LEU A 409 -4.65 2.33 29.73
C LEU A 409 -3.17 2.02 29.58
N SER A 410 -2.80 1.50 28.41
CA SER A 410 -1.40 1.18 28.09
C SER A 410 -0.45 2.38 28.27
N PRO A 411 0.84 2.15 28.63
CA PRO A 411 1.85 3.21 28.69
C PRO A 411 1.98 4.04 27.41
N TRP A 412 1.65 3.45 26.27
CA TRP A 412 1.66 4.13 24.97
C TRP A 412 0.55 5.17 24.85
N VAL A 413 -0.69 4.81 25.17
CA VAL A 413 -1.84 5.76 25.16
C VAL A 413 -1.62 6.90 26.16
N ARG A 414 -0.86 6.63 27.22
CA ARG A 414 -0.48 7.61 28.25
C ARG A 414 0.78 8.42 27.92
N CYS A 415 1.38 8.20 26.74
CA CYS A 415 2.59 8.89 26.29
C CYS A 415 3.80 8.74 27.21
N ILE A 416 3.93 7.60 27.91
CA ILE A 416 5.07 7.33 28.79
C ILE A 416 6.20 6.68 27.99
N THR A 417 5.87 5.64 27.23
CA THR A 417 6.80 4.78 26.46
C THR A 417 5.98 3.80 25.62
N ARG A 418 6.54 3.25 24.53
CA ARG A 418 5.82 2.34 23.62
C ARG A 418 6.35 0.91 23.64
N THR A 419 7.64 0.71 23.42
CA THR A 419 8.25 -0.64 23.36
C THR A 419 9.77 -0.54 23.48
N LEU A 420 10.38 -1.53 24.14
CA LEU A 420 11.83 -1.65 24.27
C LEU A 420 12.53 -1.82 22.91
N ILE A 421 11.90 -2.56 22.00
CA ILE A 421 12.43 -2.88 20.67
C ILE A 421 11.64 -2.07 19.63
N PRO A 422 12.31 -1.24 18.82
CA PRO A 422 11.66 -0.33 17.87
C PRO A 422 11.32 -1.08 16.58
N THR A 423 10.36 -1.99 16.63
CA THR A 423 9.96 -2.77 15.44
C THR A 423 9.46 -1.84 14.33
N PRO A 424 9.94 -1.99 13.07
CA PRO A 424 9.57 -1.16 11.93
C PRO A 424 8.07 -0.95 11.78
N GLN A 425 7.65 0.30 11.57
CA GLN A 425 6.25 0.70 11.35
C GLN A 425 6.14 1.48 10.03
N VAL A 426 4.91 1.76 9.62
CA VAL A 426 4.62 2.48 8.37
C VAL A 426 4.98 3.97 8.45
N TYR A 427 5.01 4.54 9.67
CA TYR A 427 5.36 5.92 9.96
C TYR A 427 6.11 6.00 11.30
N ASN A 428 6.74 7.15 11.51
CA ASN A 428 7.52 7.52 12.70
C ASN A 428 8.51 6.41 13.12
N ASN A 429 9.27 5.92 12.15
CA ASN A 429 10.20 4.81 12.30
C ASN A 429 11.66 5.25 12.17
N GLY A 430 11.91 6.56 12.26
CA GLY A 430 13.24 7.14 12.23
C GLY A 430 14.02 6.92 13.52
N MET A 431 15.33 6.84 13.36
CA MET A 431 16.31 6.73 14.42
C MET A 431 17.50 7.64 14.10
N GLN A 432 17.89 8.48 15.05
CA GLN A 432 19.11 9.26 14.96
C GLN A 432 20.18 8.68 15.88
N ILE A 433 21.36 8.44 15.33
CA ILE A 433 22.55 8.05 16.09
C ILE A 433 23.49 9.24 16.16
N VAL A 434 23.87 9.61 17.38
CA VAL A 434 24.89 10.64 17.67
C VAL A 434 25.98 9.98 18.50
N GLN A 435 27.25 10.22 18.16
CA GLN A 435 28.39 9.65 18.88
C GLN A 435 29.26 10.74 19.48
N GLY A 436 29.78 10.46 20.67
CA GLY A 436 30.89 11.19 21.28
C GLY A 436 31.92 10.19 21.80
N PRO A 437 33.14 10.63 22.16
CA PRO A 437 34.13 9.73 22.73
C PRO A 437 33.58 8.98 23.95
N GLY A 438 33.53 7.64 23.88
CA GLY A 438 33.05 6.78 24.97
C GLY A 438 31.52 6.67 25.12
N TYR A 439 30.73 7.26 24.20
CA TYR A 439 29.26 7.23 24.25
C TYR A 439 28.60 7.19 22.88
N VAL A 440 27.51 6.43 22.78
CA VAL A 440 26.57 6.46 21.65
C VAL A 440 25.19 6.85 22.18
N ALA A 441 24.55 7.84 21.59
CA ALA A 441 23.16 8.18 21.84
C ALA A 441 22.29 7.74 20.65
N VAL A 442 21.25 6.97 20.95
CA VAL A 442 20.25 6.50 19.97
C VAL A 442 18.92 7.16 20.31
N GLN A 443 18.50 8.14 19.52
CA GLN A 443 17.19 8.77 19.62
C GLN A 443 16.23 8.09 18.66
N ARG A 444 15.07 7.68 19.15
CA ARG A 444 13.97 7.15 18.33
C ARG A 444 12.93 8.24 18.12
N GLU A 445 12.34 8.29 16.95
CA GLU A 445 11.34 9.30 16.60
C GLU A 445 10.06 9.13 17.42
N MET A 446 9.51 7.92 17.49
CA MET A 446 8.24 7.71 18.16
C MET A 446 8.37 7.86 19.68
N ILE A 447 7.43 8.61 20.28
CA ILE A 447 7.43 9.06 21.68
C ILE A 447 8.51 10.12 21.93
N HIS A 448 9.59 9.79 22.61
CA HIS A 448 10.67 10.73 22.95
C HIS A 448 11.84 9.96 23.56
N GLU A 449 12.08 8.73 23.10
CA GLU A 449 13.03 7.82 23.74
C GLU A 449 14.45 8.03 23.21
N THR A 450 15.32 8.57 24.07
CA THR A 450 16.77 8.58 23.87
C THR A 450 17.43 7.53 24.75
N ARG A 451 18.23 6.63 24.17
CA ARG A 451 19.11 5.75 24.91
C ARG A 451 20.55 6.25 24.82
N VAL A 452 21.14 6.59 25.96
CA VAL A 452 22.56 6.95 26.06
C VAL A 452 23.35 5.73 26.52
N ILE A 453 24.31 5.33 25.70
CA ILE A 453 25.03 4.05 25.80
C ILE A 453 26.51 4.37 26.02
N PRO A 454 27.05 4.18 27.24
CA PRO A 454 28.50 4.21 27.44
C PRO A 454 29.14 3.05 26.68
N THR A 455 30.20 3.32 25.89
CA THR A 455 30.95 2.29 25.13
C THR A 455 32.21 1.81 25.85
N GLU A 456 32.60 2.50 26.91
CA GLU A 456 33.69 2.09 27.79
C GLU A 456 33.19 1.13 28.89
N PRO A 457 34.02 0.16 29.31
CA PRO A 457 33.65 -0.78 30.36
C PRO A 457 33.23 -0.07 31.65
N LYS A 458 31.95 -0.23 32.02
CA LYS A 458 31.37 0.26 33.27
C LYS A 458 30.43 -0.79 33.84
N PRO A 459 30.44 -1.03 35.16
CA PRO A 459 29.45 -1.93 35.76
C PRO A 459 28.04 -1.38 35.56
N HIS A 460 27.06 -2.29 35.54
CA HIS A 460 25.66 -1.89 35.65
C HIS A 460 25.40 -1.23 37.01
N VAL A 461 24.37 -0.38 37.04
CA VAL A 461 23.84 0.13 38.32
C VAL A 461 23.27 -1.03 39.14
N GLY A 462 23.22 -0.89 40.46
CA GLY A 462 22.73 -1.95 41.35
C GLY A 462 21.33 -2.41 40.96
N GLU A 463 21.07 -3.72 41.05
CA GLU A 463 19.85 -4.41 40.55
C GLU A 463 18.54 -3.82 41.10
N SER A 464 18.57 -3.17 42.27
CA SER A 464 17.41 -2.50 42.87
C SER A 464 16.97 -1.23 42.12
N ILE A 465 17.81 -0.67 41.26
CA ILE A 465 17.51 0.54 40.49
C ILE A 465 17.00 0.10 39.13
N THR A 466 15.68 0.10 38.94
CA THR A 466 15.04 -0.26 37.67
C THR A 466 14.44 0.95 36.96
N SER A 467 14.37 0.91 35.63
CA SER A 467 13.83 1.99 34.80
C SER A 467 12.98 1.43 33.64
N TRP A 468 12.29 2.32 32.93
CA TRP A 468 11.49 1.94 31.75
C TRP A 468 12.33 1.43 30.59
N LEU A 469 13.53 2.02 30.37
CA LEU A 469 14.42 1.67 29.26
C LEU A 469 15.63 0.83 29.67
N GLY A 470 15.72 0.48 30.96
CA GLY A 470 16.83 -0.26 31.56
C GLY A 470 18.08 0.59 31.79
N ASP A 471 19.16 -0.08 32.16
CA ASP A 471 20.53 0.46 32.22
C ASP A 471 21.35 -0.19 31.10
N ALA A 472 21.77 0.62 30.13
CA ALA A 472 22.49 0.15 28.95
C ALA A 472 24.01 0.23 29.14
N ARG A 473 24.73 -0.81 28.67
CA ARG A 473 26.19 -0.86 28.61
C ARG A 473 26.63 -1.38 27.25
N GLY A 474 27.37 -0.54 26.53
CA GLY A 474 27.89 -0.85 25.20
C GLY A 474 29.35 -1.27 25.24
N HIS A 475 29.76 -2.06 24.24
CA HIS A 475 31.16 -2.26 23.88
C HIS A 475 31.27 -2.54 22.37
N TRP A 476 32.48 -2.37 21.82
CA TRP A 476 32.76 -2.67 20.42
C TRP A 476 33.31 -4.10 20.29
N ASP A 477 32.66 -4.90 19.44
CA ASP A 477 33.11 -6.21 18.97
C ASP A 477 33.47 -6.08 17.48
N GLY A 478 34.74 -5.77 17.22
CA GLY A 478 35.18 -5.31 15.90
C GLY A 478 34.44 -4.04 15.48
N ASP A 479 33.63 -4.14 14.42
CA ASP A 479 32.83 -3.04 13.88
C ASP A 479 31.36 -3.07 14.31
N THR A 480 31.03 -3.91 15.29
CA THR A 480 29.68 -4.03 15.85
C THR A 480 29.59 -3.39 17.22
N LEU A 481 28.60 -2.51 17.42
CA LEU A 481 28.24 -2.04 18.76
C LEU A 481 27.33 -3.09 19.41
N VAL A 482 27.79 -3.70 20.50
CA VAL A 482 27.03 -4.65 21.30
C VAL A 482 26.58 -3.97 22.58
N VAL A 483 25.27 -3.97 22.84
CA VAL A 483 24.64 -3.25 23.95
C VAL A 483 23.88 -4.23 24.82
N GLU A 484 24.32 -4.43 26.06
CA GLU A 484 23.58 -5.18 27.07
C GLU A 484 22.69 -4.21 27.86
N ILE A 485 21.40 -4.52 27.97
CA ILE A 485 20.42 -3.77 28.76
C ILE A 485 19.84 -4.67 29.84
N LYS A 486 19.96 -4.22 31.10
CA LYS A 486 19.42 -4.85 32.30
C LYS A 486 18.57 -3.85 33.08
N ASN A 487 18.07 -4.26 34.26
CA ASN A 487 17.37 -3.39 35.20
C ASN A 487 16.08 -2.77 34.62
N LEU A 488 15.34 -3.56 33.84
CA LEU A 488 14.03 -3.17 33.30
C LEU A 488 12.95 -3.30 34.38
N ASN A 489 11.99 -2.38 34.43
CA ASN A 489 10.96 -2.39 35.47
C ASN A 489 9.76 -3.32 35.19
N GLY A 490 9.77 -4.05 34.06
CA GLY A 490 8.71 -4.99 33.66
C GLY A 490 7.36 -4.38 33.27
N ARG A 491 7.22 -3.03 33.25
CA ARG A 491 5.93 -2.35 33.01
C ARG A 491 5.56 -2.19 31.54
N VAL A 492 6.48 -2.52 30.63
CA VAL A 492 6.27 -2.52 29.17
C VAL A 492 6.78 -3.85 28.62
N PRO A 493 6.09 -4.96 28.94
CA PRO A 493 6.54 -6.28 28.53
C PRO A 493 6.49 -6.38 27.01
N PHE A 494 7.61 -6.74 26.39
CA PHE A 494 7.69 -7.00 24.97
C PHE A 494 7.38 -8.47 24.74
N ARG A 495 6.31 -8.79 24.00
CA ARG A 495 5.94 -10.19 23.67
C ARG A 495 5.86 -11.12 24.90
N GLY A 496 5.51 -10.59 26.08
CA GLY A 496 5.33 -11.38 27.30
C GLY A 496 6.55 -11.51 28.21
N THR A 497 7.63 -10.75 27.95
CA THR A 497 8.78 -10.64 28.85
C THR A 497 8.40 -10.13 30.24
N THR A 498 9.26 -10.37 31.23
CA THR A 498 9.20 -9.90 32.61
C THR A 498 10.27 -8.84 32.88
N ASP A 499 10.44 -8.47 34.15
CA ASP A 499 11.55 -7.65 34.65
C ASP A 499 12.87 -8.42 34.77
N ALA A 500 12.86 -9.75 34.61
CA ALA A 500 14.06 -10.59 34.53
C ALA A 500 14.78 -10.51 33.17
N LEU A 501 14.21 -9.80 32.19
CA LEU A 501 14.75 -9.66 30.85
C LEU A 501 16.16 -9.05 30.85
N THR A 502 17.10 -9.77 30.23
CA THR A 502 18.33 -9.19 29.66
C THR A 502 18.15 -9.04 28.16
N LEU A 503 18.20 -7.80 27.67
CA LEU A 503 18.11 -7.48 26.25
C LEU A 503 19.51 -7.19 25.72
N THR A 504 19.94 -7.93 24.71
CA THR A 504 21.20 -7.65 24.00
C THR A 504 20.89 -7.11 22.62
N GLU A 505 21.31 -5.89 22.32
CA GLU A 505 21.21 -5.30 20.99
C GLU A 505 22.56 -5.33 20.28
N ARG A 506 22.58 -5.59 18.97
CA ARG A 506 23.78 -5.50 18.13
C ARG A 506 23.48 -4.58 16.96
N TYR A 507 24.32 -3.57 16.77
CA TYR A 507 24.25 -2.66 15.64
C TYR A 507 25.49 -2.88 14.78
N THR A 508 25.29 -3.26 13.52
CA THR A 508 26.38 -3.54 12.58
C THR A 508 26.12 -2.82 11.27
N ARG A 509 27.02 -1.92 10.88
CA ARG A 509 26.93 -1.24 9.58
C ARG A 509 27.48 -2.16 8.49
N THR A 510 26.59 -2.69 7.65
CA THR A 510 26.92 -3.69 6.62
C THR A 510 27.13 -3.08 5.24
N GLY A 511 26.84 -1.79 5.08
CA GLY A 511 27.07 -1.03 3.85
C GLY A 511 27.10 0.48 4.10
N PRO A 512 27.31 1.29 3.05
CA PRO A 512 27.29 2.75 3.19
C PRO A 512 25.98 3.23 3.81
N ASP A 513 24.85 2.66 3.40
CA ASP A 513 23.52 3.10 3.81
C ASP A 513 22.73 2.03 4.56
N THR A 514 23.37 0.93 4.97
CA THR A 514 22.69 -0.20 5.61
C THR A 514 23.21 -0.41 7.03
N LEU A 515 22.32 -0.32 8.01
CA LEU A 515 22.59 -0.64 9.41
C LEU A 515 21.73 -1.83 9.83
N GLN A 516 22.38 -2.97 10.08
CA GLN A 516 21.71 -4.13 10.64
C GLN A 516 21.54 -3.94 12.15
N TYR A 517 20.32 -4.17 12.63
CA TYR A 517 19.98 -4.21 14.04
C TYR A 517 19.51 -5.60 14.41
N GLN A 518 20.19 -6.22 15.37
CA GLN A 518 19.76 -7.46 16.00
C GLN A 518 19.39 -7.21 17.45
N PHE A 519 18.40 -7.94 17.95
CA PHE A 519 18.04 -7.95 19.35
C PHE A 519 17.86 -9.38 19.83
N THR A 520 18.48 -9.73 20.95
CA THR A 520 18.33 -11.01 21.62
C THR A 520 17.56 -10.81 22.92
N ILE A 521 16.48 -11.57 23.07
CA ILE A 521 15.65 -11.64 24.27
C ILE A 521 16.12 -12.83 25.09
N ASP A 522 16.71 -12.58 26.25
CA ASP A 522 17.01 -13.59 27.26
C ASP A 522 16.18 -13.32 28.52
N ASP A 523 15.12 -14.10 28.66
CA ASP A 523 14.19 -14.03 29.78
C ASP A 523 13.74 -15.45 30.15
N PRO A 524 14.43 -16.11 31.09
CA PRO A 524 14.14 -17.48 31.46
C PRO A 524 12.82 -17.63 32.24
N GLU A 525 12.25 -16.53 32.72
CA GLU A 525 10.93 -16.56 33.35
C GLU A 525 9.81 -16.53 32.31
N ALA A 526 10.04 -15.92 31.15
CA ALA A 526 9.09 -15.83 30.05
C ALA A 526 9.20 -17.01 29.07
N PHE A 527 10.40 -17.30 28.56
CA PHE A 527 10.60 -18.22 27.45
C PHE A 527 11.44 -19.44 27.84
N THR A 528 11.22 -20.54 27.13
CA THR A 528 11.97 -21.80 27.31
C THR A 528 13.44 -21.71 26.89
N ARG A 529 13.80 -20.72 26.06
CA ARG A 529 15.17 -20.39 25.63
C ARG A 529 15.25 -18.95 25.11
N PRO A 530 16.44 -18.34 25.06
CA PRO A 530 16.63 -17.06 24.40
C PRO A 530 16.30 -17.15 22.90
N TRP A 531 15.99 -16.00 22.30
CA TRP A 531 15.73 -15.88 20.87
C TRP A 531 16.19 -14.54 20.32
N THR A 532 16.51 -14.49 19.04
CA THR A 532 17.07 -13.33 18.36
C THR A 532 16.22 -12.91 17.16
N GLY A 533 15.88 -11.63 17.11
CA GLY A 533 15.31 -10.98 15.94
C GLY A 533 16.30 -10.04 15.25
N MET A 534 16.08 -9.77 13.98
CA MET A 534 16.91 -8.91 13.14
C MET A 534 16.06 -8.14 12.14
N PHE A 535 16.45 -6.92 11.83
CA PHE A 535 16.01 -6.17 10.65
C PHE A 535 17.04 -5.08 10.32
N THR A 536 16.89 -4.43 9.18
CA THR A 536 17.80 -3.38 8.73
C THR A 536 17.15 -2.00 8.78
N TYR A 537 17.98 -0.99 9.04
CA TYR A 537 17.68 0.41 8.79
C TYR A 537 18.44 0.90 7.56
N VAL A 538 17.83 1.85 6.85
CA VAL A 538 18.43 2.53 5.71
C VAL A 538 18.78 3.96 6.09
N ARG A 539 19.98 4.42 5.73
CA ARG A 539 20.39 5.81 5.96
C ARG A 539 19.60 6.76 5.07
N ASP A 540 19.12 7.87 5.62
CA ASP A 540 18.52 8.97 4.84
C ASP A 540 19.30 10.27 5.11
N GLU A 541 19.90 10.81 4.05
CA GLU A 541 20.63 12.09 4.07
C GLU A 541 19.92 13.18 3.24
N THR A 542 18.74 12.89 2.70
CA THR A 542 18.09 13.70 1.66
C THR A 542 16.95 14.57 2.18
N GLN A 543 16.08 14.04 3.03
CA GLN A 543 14.86 14.73 3.48
C GLN A 543 14.43 14.40 4.91
N TYR A 544 14.82 13.26 5.48
CA TYR A 544 14.31 12.85 6.77
C TYR A 544 14.88 13.68 7.91
N GLU A 545 14.01 14.41 8.59
CA GLU A 545 14.33 15.10 9.84
C GLU A 545 13.58 14.40 10.97
N LEU A 546 14.29 14.14 12.07
CA LEU A 546 13.66 13.59 13.27
C LEU A 546 12.87 14.71 13.96
N VAL A 547 11.57 14.78 13.67
CA VAL A 547 10.66 15.76 14.27
C VAL A 547 10.15 15.28 15.64
N GLU A 548 9.69 16.23 16.45
CA GLU A 548 9.07 15.93 17.74
C GLU A 548 7.80 15.07 17.55
N TYR A 549 7.76 13.91 18.21
CA TYR A 549 6.52 13.17 18.38
C TYR A 549 5.76 13.74 19.58
N ALA A 550 4.96 14.77 19.33
CA ALA A 550 4.15 15.48 20.33
C ALA A 550 2.97 14.63 20.82
N CYS A 551 3.25 13.55 21.56
CA CYS A 551 2.26 12.54 21.92
C CYS A 551 1.13 13.10 22.77
N HIS A 552 1.39 14.09 23.64
CA HIS A 552 0.37 14.65 24.53
C HIS A 552 -0.54 15.64 23.78
N GLU A 553 0.04 16.44 22.90
CA GLU A 553 -0.62 17.45 22.10
C GLU A 553 -1.55 16.79 21.08
N GLY A 554 -2.86 16.86 21.30
CA GLY A 554 -3.86 16.25 20.41
C GLY A 554 -4.14 14.78 20.68
N ASN A 555 -3.72 14.23 21.83
CA ASN A 555 -4.18 12.91 22.28
C ASN A 555 -5.63 12.95 22.76
N TYR A 556 -6.56 12.94 21.81
CA TYR A 556 -7.99 12.81 22.07
C TYR A 556 -8.40 11.36 22.41
N GLY A 557 -7.54 10.38 22.11
CA GLY A 557 -7.81 8.96 22.37
C GLY A 557 -8.09 8.69 23.85
N MET A 558 -7.18 9.11 24.73
CA MET A 558 -7.35 8.93 26.18
C MET A 558 -8.64 9.58 26.74
N PRO A 559 -8.92 10.87 26.54
CA PRO A 559 -10.15 11.48 27.04
C PRO A 559 -11.41 10.88 26.41
N ASN A 560 -11.39 10.49 25.13
CA ASN A 560 -12.53 9.85 24.48
C ASN A 560 -12.81 8.46 25.05
N ILE A 561 -11.78 7.64 25.28
CA ILE A 561 -11.94 6.32 25.90
C ILE A 561 -12.53 6.45 27.30
N LEU A 562 -11.99 7.35 28.12
CA LEU A 562 -12.47 7.55 29.50
C LEU A 562 -13.90 8.12 29.53
N THR A 563 -14.22 9.08 28.66
CA THR A 563 -15.58 9.64 28.55
C THR A 563 -16.57 8.59 28.07
N GLY A 564 -16.21 7.80 27.06
CA GLY A 564 -17.01 6.67 26.59
C GLY A 564 -17.22 5.62 27.69
N ALA A 565 -16.21 5.36 28.51
CA ALA A 565 -16.34 4.45 29.65
C ALA A 565 -17.35 4.97 30.69
N ARG A 566 -17.32 6.28 31.02
CA ARG A 566 -18.32 6.89 31.94
C ARG A 566 -19.74 6.81 31.36
N ALA A 567 -19.90 7.04 30.05
CA ALA A 567 -21.20 6.94 29.40
C ALA A 567 -21.78 5.51 29.47
N ARG A 568 -20.94 4.49 29.23
CA ARG A 568 -21.34 3.08 29.35
C ARG A 568 -21.72 2.68 30.77
N GLU A 569 -20.96 3.11 31.77
CA GLU A 569 -21.32 2.86 33.17
C GLU A 569 -22.67 3.48 33.53
N GLN A 570 -22.95 4.69 33.05
CA GLN A 570 -24.26 5.34 33.24
C GLN A 570 -25.40 4.54 32.58
N GLU A 571 -25.20 4.01 31.37
CA GLU A 571 -26.16 3.12 30.70
C GLU A 571 -26.41 1.82 31.50
N GLU A 572 -25.36 1.29 32.15
CA GLU A 572 -25.42 0.09 32.97
C GLU A 572 -25.92 0.34 34.41
N GLY A 573 -26.18 1.60 34.78
CA GLY A 573 -26.63 1.99 36.12
C GLY A 573 -25.56 1.84 37.21
N ARG A 574 -24.28 1.98 36.84
CA ARG A 574 -23.12 1.89 37.73
C ARG A 574 -22.61 3.24 38.19
#